data_AF-A0A7C3EBT5-F1
#
_entry.id   AF-A0A7C3EBT5-F1
#
_cell.length_a   1.000
_cell.length_b   1.000
_cell.length_c   1.000
_cell.angle_alpha   90.00
_cell.angle_beta   90.00
_cell.angle_gamma   90.00
#
_symmetry.space_group_name_H-M   'P 1'
#
loop_
_entity.id
_entity.type
_entity.pdbx_description
1 polymer ?
#
loop_
_entity_poly.entity_id
_entity_poly.type
_entity_poly.pdbx_seq_one_letter_code
_entity_poly.pdbx_strand_id
1 'polypeptide(L)'
;GVLVAGYLLGRPGHEALLPNEWVAKLVGGNSLFANFFASITGAFMYFATLTEVPIIQGLLGSGMGQGPALALLLAGPSLSLPSMLVIGAELGWKKTVVYVSLVVVLSTLAGLLFGMIV
;
A
#
# COMPACT_ATOMS: atom_id res chain seq x y z
N GLY A 1 2.30 -11.47 -1.89
CA GLY A 1 2.54 -10.28 -1.06
C GLY A 1 2.96 -10.65 0.34
N VAL A 2 2.15 -11.44 1.07
CA VAL A 2 2.41 -11.81 2.48
C VAL A 2 3.82 -12.38 2.74
N LEU A 3 4.32 -13.32 1.91
CA LEU A 3 5.68 -13.85 2.08
C LEU A 3 6.77 -12.79 1.88
N VAL A 4 6.60 -11.92 0.90
CA VAL A 4 7.53 -10.82 0.62
C VAL A 4 7.50 -9.80 1.77
N ALA A 5 6.30 -9.43 2.24
CA ALA A 5 6.15 -8.53 3.38
C ALA A 5 6.71 -9.13 4.67
N GLY A 6 6.47 -10.41 4.96
CA GLY A 6 7.04 -11.10 6.12
C GLY A 6 8.57 -11.27 6.02
N TYR A 7 9.12 -11.42 4.81
CA TYR A 7 10.56 -11.44 4.59
C TYR A 7 11.19 -10.06 4.79
N LEU A 8 10.53 -9.00 4.31
CA LEU A 8 11.04 -7.63 4.38
C LEU A 8 10.86 -6.98 5.76
N LEU A 9 9.72 -7.18 6.43
CA LEU A 9 9.39 -6.59 7.73
C LEU A 9 9.96 -7.37 8.91
N GLY A 10 10.67 -8.47 8.63
CA GLY A 10 11.28 -9.31 9.64
C GLY A 10 10.32 -10.37 10.19
N ARG A 11 10.93 -11.37 10.82
CA ARG A 11 10.23 -12.45 11.53
C ARG A 11 10.65 -12.41 13.00
N PRO A 12 9.83 -12.92 13.93
CA PRO A 12 10.22 -12.98 15.34
C PRO A 12 11.63 -13.56 15.50
N GLY A 13 12.56 -12.76 16.04
CA GLY A 13 13.96 -13.12 16.26
C GLY A 13 14.95 -12.81 15.12
N HIS A 14 14.53 -12.24 13.98
CA HIS A 14 15.43 -11.77 12.90
C HIS A 14 15.07 -10.35 12.46
N GLU A 15 16.09 -9.53 12.20
CA GLU A 15 15.91 -8.14 11.80
C GLU A 15 15.16 -8.01 10.46
N ALA A 16 14.31 -6.99 10.37
CA ALA A 16 13.64 -6.60 9.14
C ALA A 16 14.69 -6.19 8.11
N LEU A 17 14.60 -6.75 6.90
CA LEU A 17 15.48 -6.39 5.79
C LEU A 17 15.12 -5.05 5.17
N LEU A 18 13.90 -4.54 5.41
CA LEU A 18 13.50 -3.17 5.08
C LEU A 18 14.20 -2.21 6.03
N PRO A 19 15.18 -1.41 5.58
CA PRO A 19 15.80 -0.42 6.45
C PRO A 19 14.77 0.67 6.75
N ASN A 20 14.63 1.03 8.03
CA ASN A 20 13.67 2.07 8.47
C ASN A 20 13.84 3.39 7.68
N GLU A 21 15.06 3.70 7.24
CA GLU A 21 15.35 4.86 6.38
C GLU A 21 14.54 4.86 5.08
N TRP A 22 14.33 3.69 4.46
CA TRP A 22 13.57 3.58 3.22
C TRP A 22 12.09 3.82 3.45
N VAL A 23 11.54 3.31 4.55
CA VAL A 23 10.15 3.53 4.95
C VAL A 23 9.91 5.01 5.21
N ALA A 24 10.75 5.63 6.06
CA ALA A 24 10.66 7.06 6.36
C ALA A 24 10.85 7.94 5.12
N LYS A 25 11.72 7.55 4.18
CA LYS A 25 11.99 8.33 2.96
C LYS A 25 10.88 8.24 1.91
N LEU A 26 10.30 7.04 1.70
CA LEU A 26 9.34 6.81 0.62
C LEU A 26 7.89 7.05 1.06
N VAL A 27 7.55 6.64 2.28
CA VAL A 27 6.17 6.66 2.81
C VAL A 27 6.08 7.34 4.18
N GLY A 28 7.12 8.07 4.60
CA GLY A 28 7.08 8.91 5.78
C GLY A 28 6.35 10.23 5.53
N GLY A 29 5.81 10.80 6.62
CA GLY A 29 5.04 12.05 6.58
C GLY A 29 3.72 11.93 5.79
N ASN A 30 3.27 13.03 5.19
CA ASN A 30 2.00 13.09 4.47
C ASN A 30 2.09 13.85 3.14
N SER A 31 3.14 13.62 2.35
CA SER A 31 3.27 14.24 1.03
C SER A 31 2.37 13.54 0.00
N LEU A 32 2.04 14.23 -1.10
CA LEU A 32 1.32 13.62 -2.22
C LEU A 32 2.08 12.40 -2.77
N PHE A 33 3.41 12.50 -2.86
CA PHE A 33 4.26 11.40 -3.31
C PHE A 33 4.17 10.19 -2.36
N ALA A 34 4.24 10.41 -1.05
CA ALA A 34 4.18 9.33 -0.07
C ALA A 34 2.84 8.57 -0.14
N ASN A 35 1.73 9.30 -0.23
CA ASN A 35 0.40 8.71 -0.38
C ASN A 35 0.24 7.98 -1.72
N PHE A 36 0.71 8.57 -2.81
CA PHE A 36 0.66 7.97 -4.15
C PHE A 36 1.49 6.69 -4.22
N PHE A 37 2.70 6.73 -3.69
CA PHE A 37 3.59 5.57 -3.63
C PHE A 37 2.97 4.44 -2.80
N ALA A 38 2.36 4.77 -1.66
CA ALA A 38 1.67 3.81 -0.82
C ALA A 38 0.44 3.19 -1.51
N SER A 39 -0.37 3.99 -2.22
CA SER A 39 -1.51 3.48 -3.01
C SER A 39 -1.08 2.57 -4.16
N ILE A 40 -0.03 2.92 -4.90
CA ILE A 40 0.52 2.04 -5.95
C ILE A 40 1.05 0.75 -5.34
N THR A 41 1.82 0.86 -4.26
CA THR A 41 2.35 -0.33 -3.56
C THR A 41 1.21 -1.23 -3.10
N GLY A 42 0.19 -0.68 -2.45
CA GLY A 42 -1.01 -1.41 -2.05
C GLY A 42 -1.73 -2.06 -3.23
N ALA A 43 -1.95 -1.32 -4.32
CA ALA A 43 -2.66 -1.80 -5.49
C ALA A 43 -2.00 -3.03 -6.16
N PHE A 44 -0.67 -3.09 -6.16
CA PHE A 44 0.06 -4.22 -6.74
C PHE A 44 0.31 -5.35 -5.73
N MET A 45 0.28 -5.05 -4.43
CA MET A 45 0.51 -6.04 -3.38
C MET A 45 -0.76 -6.84 -3.07
N TYR A 46 -0.65 -8.17 -3.17
CA TYR A 46 -1.68 -9.09 -2.69
C TYR A 46 -1.42 -9.48 -1.23
N PHE A 47 -2.24 -8.98 -0.31
CA PHE A 47 -2.26 -9.35 1.10
C PHE A 47 -3.48 -10.22 1.42
N ALA A 48 -3.35 -11.04 2.46
CA ALA A 48 -4.53 -11.55 3.14
C ALA A 48 -5.03 -10.42 4.06
N THR A 49 -6.34 -10.16 4.11
CA THR A 49 -6.95 -9.15 4.97
C THR A 49 -6.52 -9.29 6.43
N LEU A 50 -6.31 -10.51 6.92
CA LEU A 50 -5.82 -10.79 8.28
C LEU A 50 -4.38 -10.31 8.53
N THR A 51 -3.58 -10.12 7.48
CA THR A 51 -2.16 -9.75 7.56
C THR A 51 -1.90 -8.28 7.30
N GLU A 52 -2.86 -7.53 6.78
CA GLU A 52 -2.70 -6.11 6.44
C GLU A 52 -2.48 -5.24 7.69
N VAL A 53 -3.27 -5.47 8.75
CA VAL A 53 -3.17 -4.68 9.99
C VAL A 53 -1.79 -4.83 10.66
N PRO A 54 -1.25 -6.04 10.90
CA PRO A 54 0.10 -6.20 11.45
C PRO A 54 1.20 -5.60 10.58
N ILE A 55 1.08 -5.71 9.26
CA ILE A 55 2.04 -5.15 8.30
C ILE A 55 2.09 -3.62 8.42
N ILE A 56 0.92 -2.98 8.42
CA ILE A 56 0.80 -1.53 8.57
C ILE A 56 1.32 -1.08 9.93
N GLN A 57 1.02 -1.81 11.02
CA GLN A 57 1.56 -1.50 12.34
C GLN A 57 3.10 -1.55 12.36
N GLY A 58 3.70 -2.55 11.71
CA GLY A 58 5.15 -2.65 11.56
C GLY A 58 5.75 -1.48 10.77
N LEU A 59 5.11 -1.09 9.66
CA LEU A 59 5.55 0.04 8.84
C LEU A 59 5.41 1.38 9.58
N LEU A 60 4.32 1.59 10.33
CA LEU A 60 4.14 2.75 11.20
C LEU A 60 5.23 2.81 12.27
N GLY A 61 5.54 1.67 12.92
CA GLY A 61 6.67 1.56 13.85
C GLY A 61 8.03 1.82 13.20
N SER A 62 8.13 1.68 11.88
CA SER A 62 9.34 1.93 11.08
C SER A 62 9.38 3.35 10.47
N GLY A 63 8.43 4.23 10.79
CA GLY A 63 8.42 5.63 10.36
C GLY A 63 7.46 5.99 9.21
N MET A 64 6.55 5.09 8.83
CA MET A 64 5.48 5.39 7.87
C MET A 64 4.51 6.44 8.44
N GLY A 65 4.02 7.35 7.60
CA GLY A 65 3.00 8.32 7.99
C GLY A 65 1.59 7.75 8.00
N GLN A 66 0.69 8.37 8.78
CA GLN A 66 -0.71 7.94 8.91
C GLN A 66 -1.51 8.06 7.61
N GLY A 67 -1.27 9.12 6.83
CA GLY A 67 -1.89 9.30 5.51
C GLY A 67 -1.52 8.18 4.53
N PRO A 68 -0.21 7.96 4.28
CA PRO A 68 0.26 6.84 3.46
C PRO A 68 -0.24 5.47 3.96
N ALA A 69 -0.34 5.27 5.27
CA ALA A 69 -0.89 4.03 5.84
C ALA A 69 -2.35 3.80 5.43
N LEU A 70 -3.19 4.84 5.51
CA LEU A 70 -4.57 4.76 5.03
C LEU A 70 -4.62 4.57 3.51
N ALA A 71 -3.79 5.28 2.76
CA ALA A 71 -3.71 5.16 1.30
C ALA A 71 -3.40 3.72 0.85
N LEU A 72 -2.54 3.01 1.59
CA LEU A 72 -2.24 1.60 1.36
C LEU A 72 -3.42 0.70 1.74
N LEU A 73 -4.03 0.91 2.90
CA LEU A 73 -5.18 0.13 3.39
C LEU A 73 -6.42 0.23 2.50
N LEU A 74 -6.60 1.35 1.78
CA LEU A 74 -7.69 1.49 0.82
C LEU A 74 -7.39 0.82 -0.52
N ALA A 75 -6.15 0.92 -0.99
CA ALA A 75 -5.76 0.35 -2.29
C ALA A 75 -5.58 -1.18 -2.23
N GLY A 76 -5.02 -1.72 -1.15
CA GLY A 76 -4.69 -3.14 -0.97
C GLY A 76 -5.85 -4.12 -1.18
N PRO A 77 -7.00 -3.98 -0.49
CA PRO A 77 -8.13 -4.89 -0.70
C PRO A 77 -8.88 -4.61 -2.01
N SER A 78 -8.72 -3.41 -2.57
CA SER A 78 -9.40 -3.00 -3.81
C SER A 78 -8.73 -3.59 -5.05
N LEU A 79 -7.42 -3.81 -5.01
CA LEU A 79 -6.61 -4.18 -6.18
C LEU A 79 -5.53 -5.19 -5.85
N SER A 80 -5.22 -6.03 -6.83
CA SER A 80 -4.06 -6.92 -6.77
C SER A 80 -3.63 -7.26 -8.19
N LEU A 81 -2.36 -7.65 -8.39
CA LEU A 81 -1.91 -8.14 -9.70
C LEU A 81 -2.83 -9.23 -10.28
N PRO A 82 -3.22 -10.28 -9.53
CA PRO A 82 -4.16 -11.29 -10.02
C PRO A 82 -5.53 -10.70 -10.43
N SER A 83 -6.13 -9.83 -9.60
CA SER A 83 -7.45 -9.26 -9.92
C SER A 83 -7.39 -8.34 -11.15
N MET A 84 -6.31 -7.58 -11.32
CA MET A 84 -6.09 -6.78 -12.53
C MET A 84 -6.04 -7.65 -13.78
N LEU A 85 -5.30 -8.77 -13.75
CA LEU A 85 -5.23 -9.71 -14.88
C LEU A 85 -6.61 -10.28 -15.25
N VAL A 86 -7.41 -10.67 -14.26
CA VAL A 86 -8.76 -11.18 -14.47
C VAL A 86 -9.67 -10.10 -15.07
N ILE A 87 -9.70 -8.90 -14.47
CA ILE A 87 -10.50 -7.77 -14.96
C ILE A 87 -10.06 -7.41 -16.40
N GLY A 88 -8.76 -7.46 -16.70
CA GLY A 88 -8.24 -7.26 -18.05
C GLY A 88 -8.77 -8.21 -19.09
N ALA A 89 -8.78 -9.50 -18.76
CA ALA A 89 -9.27 -10.55 -19.64
C ALA A 89 -10.79 -10.42 -19.88
N GLU A 90 -11.56 -10.06 -18.86
CA GLU A 90 -13.03 -10.02 -18.92
C GLU A 90 -13.59 -8.70 -19.47
N LEU A 91 -13.05 -7.56 -19.01
CA LEU A 91 -13.61 -6.22 -19.30
C LEU A 91 -12.82 -5.46 -20.38
N GLY A 92 -11.61 -5.91 -20.69
CA GLY A 92 -10.68 -5.31 -21.64
C GLY A 92 -9.77 -4.25 -21.02
N TRP A 93 -8.53 -4.15 -21.53
CA TRP A 93 -7.48 -3.37 -20.84
C TRP A 93 -7.75 -1.88 -20.66
N LYS A 94 -8.53 -1.26 -21.55
CA LYS A 94 -8.91 0.15 -21.40
C LYS A 94 -9.70 0.39 -20.11
N LYS A 95 -10.65 -0.50 -19.78
CA LYS A 95 -11.50 -0.36 -18.58
C LYS A 95 -10.70 -0.66 -17.31
N THR A 96 -9.82 -1.66 -17.35
CA THR A 96 -8.98 -1.97 -16.19
C THR A 96 -8.02 -0.83 -15.85
N VAL A 97 -7.40 -0.20 -16.84
CA VAL A 97 -6.52 0.97 -16.58
C VAL A 97 -7.31 2.09 -15.92
N VAL A 98 -8.53 2.37 -16.38
CA VAL A 98 -9.39 3.37 -15.74
C VAL A 98 -9.72 2.97 -14.30
N TYR A 99 -10.11 1.73 -14.06
CA TYR A 99 -10.41 1.23 -12.72
C TYR A 99 -9.21 1.33 -11.77
N VAL A 100 -8.03 0.87 -12.20
CA VAL A 100 -6.80 0.94 -11.42
C VAL A 100 -6.43 2.39 -11.11
N SER A 101 -6.54 3.27 -12.10
CA SER A 101 -6.25 4.70 -11.94
C SER A 101 -7.19 5.35 -10.94
N LEU A 102 -8.49 5.02 -10.99
CA LEU A 102 -9.48 5.55 -10.04
C LEU A 102 -9.17 5.12 -8.61
N VAL A 103 -8.90 3.84 -8.38
CA VAL A 103 -8.55 3.35 -7.03
C VAL A 103 -7.29 4.06 -6.52
N VAL A 104 -6.22 4.10 -7.32
CA VAL A 104 -4.97 4.74 -6.92
C VAL A 104 -5.18 6.22 -6.57
N VAL A 105 -5.88 6.98 -7.43
CA VAL A 105 -6.13 8.40 -7.21
C VAL A 105 -7.00 8.62 -5.97
N LEU A 106 -8.10 7.87 -5.81
CA LEU A 106 -9.00 8.03 -4.67
C LEU A 106 -8.33 7.64 -3.36
N SER A 107 -7.57 6.54 -3.33
CA SER A 107 -6.80 6.14 -2.15
C SER A 107 -5.71 7.15 -1.79
N THR A 108 -5.02 7.71 -2.80
CA THR A 108 -4.01 8.75 -2.60
C THR A 108 -4.62 10.00 -1.97
N LEU A 109 -5.74 10.47 -2.52
CA LEU A 109 -6.43 11.66 -2.02
C LEU A 109 -7.02 11.42 -0.63
N ALA A 110 -7.63 10.27 -0.38
CA ALA A 110 -8.17 9.92 0.93
C ALA A 110 -7.07 9.85 2.00
N GLY A 111 -5.94 9.20 1.71
CA GLY A 111 -4.80 9.18 2.61
C GLY A 111 -4.22 10.57 2.87
N LEU A 112 -4.06 11.37 1.82
CA LEU A 112 -3.54 12.73 1.92
C LEU A 112 -4.45 13.60 2.82
N LEU A 113 -5.76 13.56 2.58
CA LEU A 113 -6.74 14.30 3.38
C LEU A 113 -6.76 13.82 4.83
N PHE A 114 -6.73 12.51 5.06
CA PHE A 114 -6.70 11.94 6.40
C PHE A 114 -5.45 12.36 7.19
N GLY A 115 -4.27 12.26 6.58
CA GLY A 115 -3.03 12.68 7.23
C GLY A 115 -2.87 14.20 7.38
N MET A 116 -3.79 15.02 6.85
CA MET A 116 -3.86 16.46 7.17
C MET A 116 -4.66 16.71 8.45
N ILE A 117 -5.55 15.78 8.83
CA ILE A 117 -6.45 15.92 9.99
C ILE A 117 -5.80 15.36 11.27
N VAL A 118 -5.00 14.29 11.13
CA VAL A 118 -4.33 13.57 12.22
C VAL A 118 -2.84 13.92 12.25
#